data_AF-A0A349H0C4-F1
#
_entry.id   AF-A0A349H0C4-F1
#
_cell.length_a   1.000
_cell.length_b   1.000
_cell.length_c   1.000
_cell.angle_alpha   90.00
_cell.angle_beta   90.00
_cell.angle_gamma   90.00
#
_symmetry.space_group_name_H-M   'P 1'
#
loop_
_entity.id
_entity.type
_entity.pdbx_description
1 polymer ?
#
loop_
_entity_poly.entity_id
_entity_poly.type
_entity_poly.pdbx_seq_one_letter_code
_entity_poly.pdbx_strand_id
1 'polypeptide(L)'
;INRKDRFEALFGHTDIGRNPTPARNSQMVMRFDFSKVEVKPNIAYIERSFNHIASLAISVFSTAYSKFADFGAPADPASASDALASILTVVKNGNLPPVNIIIDEYDNFTNQLLTTHQDVLYKALTTGDSFLRTFFKVIKAGVGDGVVARVFVTGVLPVTMDDLTSGFNIGQIISLKENTLEMMGFTQGEVNRYLDEIFFDTGWPDALKARVRDDLRIHYNGYRLLPDARETLYNSTICNFYLNDLLIDEGRIPTETIDNNLRTDINWLRRLCGSDKETRELVETLMLDGGLPVDRAMLGSSFNMQRFVEKPFFPLSLYYLGMLTFRDDFSLAFPNLTVKKIFTEYFNELEHIEVSLGYTDMFRQFLKDHDWASLFGGYWTQYVGQIPAQAFDKVNENFFRTTFYELCTRYLSHYFMFAIEVNHASGRSDWEAIGRAGSLFENQAVLIEFKHYSKESAAKLGVKDWTEPPAEAVEQVNAYAADLRRRYPELTITRHVVCTLGAAEFRFFDMDESSYTSVICPMP
;
A
#
# COMPACT_ATOMS: atom_id res chain seq x y z
N ILE A 1 26.18 14.56 18.84
CA ILE A 1 27.34 14.69 19.78
C ILE A 1 27.19 13.83 21.03
N ASN A 2 26.07 13.88 21.77
CA ASN A 2 25.91 13.19 23.06
C ASN A 2 26.07 11.66 23.05
N ARG A 3 25.94 11.01 21.89
CA ARG A 3 26.08 9.56 21.71
C ARG A 3 27.34 9.18 20.92
N LYS A 4 28.36 10.05 20.88
CA LYS A 4 29.55 9.86 20.03
C LYS A 4 30.30 8.55 20.30
N ASP A 5 30.30 8.13 21.56
CA ASP A 5 30.89 6.90 22.09
C ASP A 5 30.19 5.63 21.57
N ARG A 6 28.91 5.74 21.19
CA ARG A 6 28.12 4.63 20.63
C ARG A 6 28.26 4.46 19.12
N PHE A 7 29.01 5.32 18.44
CA PHE A 7 29.08 5.29 16.97
C PHE A 7 29.57 3.94 16.44
N GLU A 8 30.65 3.41 17.01
CA GLU A 8 31.22 2.14 16.56
C GLU A 8 30.25 0.97 16.80
N ALA A 9 29.64 0.92 17.99
CA ALA A 9 28.67 -0.12 18.33
C ALA A 9 27.42 -0.10 17.43
N LEU A 10 26.95 1.10 17.04
CA LEU A 10 25.74 1.24 16.23
C LEU A 10 26.00 1.11 14.73
N PHE A 11 27.15 1.59 14.25
CA PHE A 11 27.38 1.76 12.81
C PHE A 11 28.64 1.07 12.30
N GLY A 12 29.56 0.57 13.13
CA GLY A 12 30.85 0.02 12.69
C GLY A 12 30.75 -1.13 11.68
N HIS A 13 29.65 -1.88 11.72
CA HIS A 13 29.35 -2.95 10.78
C HIS A 13 28.75 -2.45 9.44
N THR A 14 28.31 -1.20 9.37
CA THR A 14 27.69 -0.58 8.18
C THR A 14 28.70 0.21 7.35
N ASP A 15 28.34 0.52 6.11
CA ASP A 15 29.18 1.34 5.22
C ASP A 15 29.45 2.74 5.80
N ILE A 16 28.47 3.36 6.46
CA ILE A 16 28.65 4.69 7.08
C ILE A 16 29.54 4.66 8.31
N GLY A 17 29.66 3.51 8.99
CA GLY A 17 30.62 3.33 10.08
C GLY A 17 32.04 3.15 9.57
N ARG A 18 32.20 2.36 8.51
CA ARG A 18 33.49 2.09 7.85
C ARG A 18 34.03 3.32 7.13
N ASN A 19 33.14 4.14 6.54
CA ASN A 19 33.46 5.37 5.81
C ASN A 19 32.74 6.58 6.43
N PRO A 20 33.14 7.01 7.64
CA PRO A 20 32.45 8.08 8.35
C PRO A 20 32.61 9.43 7.64
N THR A 21 31.52 10.20 7.58
CA THR A 21 31.58 11.56 7.01
C THR A 21 32.36 12.51 7.93
N PRO A 22 32.91 13.62 7.39
CA PRO A 22 33.56 14.65 8.22
C PRO A 22 32.65 15.25 9.30
N ALA A 23 31.33 15.21 9.10
CA ALA A 23 30.34 15.70 10.06
C ALA A 23 29.95 14.68 11.14
N ARG A 24 30.57 13.49 11.16
CA ARG A 24 30.28 12.45 12.15
C ARG A 24 30.38 13.01 13.57
N ASN A 25 29.33 12.80 14.35
CA ASN A 25 29.26 13.14 15.77
C ASN A 25 29.50 14.63 16.11
N SER A 26 29.44 15.55 15.14
CA SER A 26 29.80 16.97 15.35
C SER A 26 28.60 17.90 15.52
N GLN A 27 27.37 17.37 15.50
CA GLN A 27 26.14 18.17 15.46
C GLN A 27 25.21 17.83 16.64
N MET A 28 24.45 18.83 17.08
CA MET A 28 23.29 18.64 17.96
C MET A 28 22.08 18.22 17.12
N VAL A 29 21.12 17.51 17.70
CA VAL A 29 19.94 16.99 16.97
C VAL A 29 18.67 17.42 17.69
N MET A 30 17.81 18.11 16.96
CA MET A 30 16.46 18.51 17.38
C MET A 30 15.45 17.72 16.54
N ARG A 31 14.57 16.96 17.19
CA ARG A 31 13.54 16.17 16.53
C ARG A 31 12.16 16.72 16.86
N PHE A 32 11.39 17.05 15.83
CA PHE A 32 9.97 17.33 15.89
C PHE A 32 9.19 16.14 15.35
N ASP A 33 7.99 15.94 15.87
CA ASP A 33 7.07 14.87 15.49
C ASP A 33 5.67 15.49 15.46
N PHE A 34 5.21 15.82 14.25
CA PHE A 34 3.97 16.56 14.04
C PHE A 34 2.74 15.66 13.91
N SER A 35 2.91 14.34 13.99
CA SER A 35 1.80 13.37 14.17
C SER A 35 0.95 13.64 15.42
N LYS A 36 1.55 14.31 16.42
CA LYS A 36 0.92 14.63 17.71
C LYS A 36 0.15 15.94 17.73
N VAL A 37 0.13 16.68 16.62
CA VAL A 37 -0.61 17.94 16.53
C VAL A 37 -2.09 17.62 16.39
N GLU A 38 -2.88 17.98 17.40
CA GLU A 38 -4.31 17.73 17.40
C GLU A 38 -5.05 18.65 16.44
N VAL A 39 -5.88 18.06 15.60
CA VAL A 39 -6.74 18.78 14.67
C VAL A 39 -8.15 18.92 15.22
N LYS A 40 -8.62 20.16 15.28
CA LYS A 40 -10.03 20.52 15.50
C LYS A 40 -10.45 21.55 14.45
N PRO A 41 -11.75 21.76 14.20
CA PRO A 41 -12.23 22.74 13.22
C PRO A 41 -12.07 24.20 13.74
N ASN A 42 -10.88 24.56 14.21
CA ASN A 42 -10.52 25.85 14.75
C ASN A 42 -9.00 26.07 14.61
N ILE A 43 -8.62 27.04 13.78
CA ILE A 43 -7.21 27.36 13.50
C ILE A 43 -6.41 27.71 14.76
N ALA A 44 -6.99 28.47 15.70
CA ALA A 44 -6.32 28.86 16.93
C ALA A 44 -6.10 27.66 17.87
N TYR A 45 -6.95 26.63 17.79
CA TYR A 45 -6.72 25.39 18.51
C TYR A 45 -5.53 24.63 17.91
N ILE A 46 -5.50 24.47 16.59
CA ILE A 46 -4.42 23.78 15.88
C ILE A 46 -3.09 24.48 16.17
N GLU A 47 -3.06 25.82 16.11
CA GLU A 47 -1.88 26.62 16.44
C GLU A 47 -1.41 26.39 17.88
N ARG A 48 -2.32 26.39 18.87
CA ARG A 48 -1.96 26.07 20.26
C ARG A 48 -1.39 24.67 20.40
N SER A 49 -2.01 23.67 19.75
CA SER A 49 -1.50 22.30 19.77
C SER A 49 -0.11 22.21 19.13
N PHE A 50 0.09 22.85 17.98
CA PHE A 50 1.38 22.93 17.30
C PHE A 50 2.44 23.57 18.21
N ASN A 51 2.11 24.71 18.82
CA ASN A 51 3.00 25.43 19.72
C ASN A 51 3.38 24.59 20.93
N HIS A 52 2.42 23.86 21.50
CA HIS A 52 2.66 22.95 22.61
C HIS A 52 3.62 21.80 22.23
N ILE A 53 3.33 21.08 21.15
CA ILE A 53 4.14 19.94 20.68
C ILE A 53 5.57 20.37 20.33
N ALA A 54 5.73 21.49 19.61
CA ALA A 54 7.05 22.01 19.28
C ALA A 54 7.82 22.49 20.53
N SER A 55 7.14 23.10 21.51
CA SER A 55 7.77 23.52 22.76
C SER A 55 8.26 22.34 23.60
N LEU A 56 7.52 21.23 23.62
CA LEU A 56 7.96 19.99 24.26
C LEU A 56 9.24 19.45 23.59
N ALA A 57 9.28 19.41 22.26
CA ALA A 57 10.47 18.99 21.51
C ALA A 57 11.69 19.89 21.79
N ILE A 58 11.47 21.20 21.87
CA ILE A 58 12.50 22.19 22.22
C ILE A 58 12.99 21.98 23.67
N SER A 59 12.09 21.74 24.62
CA SER A 59 12.46 21.47 26.01
C SER A 59 13.32 20.20 26.15
N VAL A 60 12.98 19.14 25.41
CA VAL A 60 13.79 17.91 25.34
C VAL A 60 15.17 18.20 24.76
N PHE A 61 15.26 19.01 23.71
CA PHE A 61 16.53 19.45 23.13
C PHE A 61 17.37 20.23 24.17
N SER A 62 16.80 21.24 24.80
CA SER A 62 17.48 22.07 25.82
C SER A 62 18.03 21.23 26.96
N THR A 63 17.23 20.28 27.46
CA THR A 63 17.65 19.37 28.53
C THR A 63 18.80 18.48 28.07
N ALA A 64 18.69 17.89 26.88
CA ALA A 64 19.71 16.99 26.33
C ALA A 64 21.06 17.70 26.12
N TYR A 65 21.06 18.98 25.75
CA TYR A 65 22.27 19.74 25.45
C TYR A 65 22.66 20.78 26.52
N SER A 66 22.03 20.74 27.70
CA SER A 66 22.28 21.67 28.82
C SER A 66 23.74 21.81 29.25
N LYS A 67 24.61 20.84 28.93
CA LYS A 67 26.06 20.92 29.16
C LYS A 67 26.79 21.91 28.25
N PHE A 68 26.20 22.26 27.10
CA PHE A 68 26.80 23.16 26.11
C PHE A 68 26.41 24.62 26.37
N ALA A 69 25.18 24.86 26.78
CA ALA A 69 24.69 26.18 27.15
C ALA A 69 23.43 26.06 28.02
N ASP A 70 23.13 27.13 28.76
CA ASP A 70 21.78 27.35 29.26
C ASP A 70 20.92 27.88 28.12
N PHE A 71 20.06 27.01 27.60
CA PHE A 71 19.10 27.34 26.55
C PHE A 71 17.86 28.06 27.10
N GLY A 72 17.76 28.23 28.42
CA GLY A 72 16.59 28.72 29.12
C GLY A 72 15.45 27.70 29.18
N ALA A 73 14.52 27.91 30.11
CA ALA A 73 13.17 27.39 29.92
C ALA A 73 12.57 28.16 28.74
N PRO A 74 11.86 27.51 27.80
CA PRO A 74 11.02 28.25 26.88
C PRO A 74 10.04 29.05 27.75
N ALA A 75 10.27 30.36 27.91
CA ALA A 75 9.33 31.23 28.61
C ALA A 75 8.04 31.12 27.84
N ASP A 76 6.99 30.52 28.43
CA ASP A 76 5.72 30.10 27.81
C ASP A 76 5.52 30.76 26.43
N PRO A 77 6.14 30.20 25.38
CA PRO A 77 6.43 31.02 24.22
C PRO A 77 5.12 31.23 23.51
N ALA A 78 4.78 32.50 23.27
CA ALA A 78 3.56 32.88 22.56
C ALA A 78 3.46 32.13 21.21
N SER A 79 4.60 31.76 20.60
CA SER A 79 4.68 30.89 19.44
C SER A 79 5.88 29.93 19.45
N ALA A 80 5.73 28.75 18.83
CA ALA A 80 6.84 27.82 18.60
C ALA A 80 7.97 28.42 17.75
N SER A 81 7.63 29.37 16.87
CA SER A 81 8.60 30.07 16.03
C SER A 81 9.56 30.91 16.88
N ASP A 82 9.03 31.64 17.86
CA ASP A 82 9.84 32.46 18.79
C ASP A 82 10.72 31.59 19.68
N ALA A 83 10.16 30.46 20.15
CA ALA A 83 10.90 29.48 20.93
C ALA A 83 12.10 28.93 20.14
N LEU A 84 11.86 28.48 18.90
CA LEU A 84 12.91 27.96 18.03
C LEU A 84 13.95 29.04 17.70
N ALA A 85 13.52 30.26 17.36
CA ALA A 85 14.42 31.37 17.06
C ALA A 85 15.33 31.72 18.26
N SER A 86 14.77 31.67 19.48
CA SER A 86 15.52 31.90 20.72
C SER A 86 16.61 30.86 20.91
N ILE A 87 16.29 29.57 20.73
CA ILE A 87 17.28 28.49 20.82
C ILE A 87 18.38 28.65 19.78
N LEU A 88 18.03 28.91 18.51
CA LEU A 88 19.02 29.10 17.45
C LEU A 88 19.90 30.33 17.70
N THR A 89 19.36 31.38 18.32
CA THR A 89 20.13 32.56 18.74
C THR A 89 21.16 32.21 19.81
N VAL A 90 20.80 31.37 20.79
CA VAL A 90 21.74 30.87 21.81
C VAL A 90 22.86 30.05 21.16
N VAL A 91 22.52 29.17 20.21
CA VAL A 91 23.52 28.39 19.46
C VAL A 91 24.49 29.30 18.71
N LYS A 92 23.96 30.32 18.00
CA LYS A 92 24.74 31.29 17.24
C LYS A 92 25.68 32.09 18.14
N ASN A 93 25.14 32.73 19.18
CA ASN A 93 25.88 33.63 20.05
C ASN A 93 26.91 32.88 20.92
N GLY A 94 26.59 31.65 21.33
CA GLY A 94 27.49 30.78 22.07
C GLY A 94 28.55 30.10 21.19
N ASN A 95 28.50 30.28 19.86
CA ASN A 95 29.34 29.55 18.90
C ASN A 95 29.32 28.02 19.16
N LEU A 96 28.13 27.50 19.44
CA LEU A 96 27.92 26.11 19.77
C LEU A 96 27.93 25.23 18.51
N PRO A 97 28.11 23.90 18.64
CA PRO A 97 27.98 23.01 17.50
C PRO A 97 26.63 23.17 16.79
N PRO A 98 26.58 23.11 15.44
CA PRO A 98 25.35 23.38 14.72
C PRO A 98 24.27 22.31 14.96
N VAL A 99 23.02 22.70 14.70
CA VAL A 99 21.83 21.87 14.91
C VAL A 99 21.44 21.17 13.63
N ASN A 100 21.16 19.86 13.70
CA ASN A 100 20.38 19.15 12.69
C ASN A 100 18.93 19.08 13.15
N ILE A 101 18.02 19.51 12.29
CA ILE A 101 16.58 19.46 12.55
C ILE A 101 15.98 18.28 11.78
N ILE A 102 15.25 17.42 12.49
CA ILE A 102 14.46 16.34 11.91
C ILE A 102 12.99 16.66 12.20
N ILE A 103 12.14 16.67 11.19
CA ILE A 103 10.69 16.86 11.34
C ILE A 103 10.02 15.60 10.81
N ASP A 104 9.37 14.87 11.70
CA ASP A 104 8.59 13.69 11.38
C ASP A 104 7.14 14.05 11.12
N GLU A 105 6.52 13.41 10.13
CA GLU A 105 5.12 13.56 9.76
C GLU A 105 4.65 15.02 9.61
N TYR A 106 5.41 15.81 8.84
CA TYR A 106 5.24 17.26 8.77
C TYR A 106 3.86 17.72 8.28
N ASP A 107 3.17 16.87 7.53
CA ASP A 107 1.90 17.08 6.84
C ASP A 107 0.74 16.31 7.46
N ASN A 108 0.93 15.59 8.56
CA ASN A 108 -0.12 14.75 9.15
C ASN A 108 -1.41 15.55 9.47
N PHE A 109 -1.26 16.64 10.23
CA PHE A 109 -2.39 17.47 10.62
C PHE A 109 -3.02 18.24 9.44
N THR A 110 -2.25 18.55 8.39
CA THR A 110 -2.80 19.18 7.18
C THR A 110 -3.53 18.16 6.31
N ASN A 111 -3.02 16.92 6.20
CA ASN A 111 -3.69 15.81 5.51
C ASN A 111 -5.03 15.47 6.16
N GLN A 112 -5.13 15.52 7.49
CA GLN A 112 -6.41 15.33 8.19
C GLN A 112 -7.44 16.41 7.83
N LEU A 113 -7.01 17.65 7.58
CA LEU A 113 -7.91 18.70 7.09
C LEU A 113 -8.35 18.47 5.65
N LEU A 114 -7.48 17.90 4.81
CA LEU A 114 -7.83 17.53 3.43
C LEU A 114 -8.91 16.44 3.41
N THR A 115 -8.74 15.36 4.17
CA THR A 115 -9.70 14.25 4.21
C THR A 115 -11.02 14.62 4.85
N THR A 116 -11.04 15.58 5.78
CA THR A 116 -12.26 16.09 6.43
C THR A 116 -12.89 17.29 5.72
N HIS A 117 -12.46 17.58 4.48
CA HIS A 117 -12.98 18.69 3.64
C HIS A 117 -12.91 20.08 4.30
N GLN A 118 -11.93 20.32 5.17
CA GLN A 118 -11.72 21.58 5.88
C GLN A 118 -10.87 22.57 5.07
N ASP A 119 -11.27 22.85 3.82
CA ASP A 119 -10.47 23.59 2.84
C ASP A 119 -10.11 25.01 3.29
N VAL A 120 -11.03 25.67 4.00
CA VAL A 120 -10.79 27.01 4.55
C VAL A 120 -9.69 26.99 5.61
N LEU A 121 -9.70 25.99 6.50
CA LEU A 121 -8.68 25.84 7.54
C LEU A 121 -7.34 25.41 6.94
N TYR A 122 -7.35 24.48 5.98
CA TYR A 122 -6.16 24.09 5.23
C TYR A 122 -5.50 25.32 4.59
N LYS A 123 -6.27 26.13 3.86
CA LYS A 123 -5.78 27.35 3.22
C LYS A 123 -5.25 28.37 4.25
N ALA A 124 -5.91 28.51 5.40
CA ALA A 124 -5.43 29.39 6.47
C ALA A 124 -4.10 28.93 7.09
N LEU A 125 -3.82 27.62 7.09
CA LEU A 125 -2.54 27.06 7.55
C LEU A 125 -1.41 27.22 6.55
N THR A 126 -1.70 27.13 5.25
CA THR A 126 -0.66 27.06 4.22
C THR A 126 -0.42 28.38 3.51
N THR A 127 -1.37 29.33 3.57
CA THR A 127 -1.24 30.64 2.92
C THR A 127 -1.07 31.79 3.92
N GLY A 128 -0.67 32.97 3.43
CA GLY A 128 -0.50 34.17 4.26
C GLY A 128 0.63 34.05 5.28
N ASP A 129 0.55 34.78 6.39
CA ASP A 129 1.52 34.72 7.50
C ASP A 129 1.06 33.74 8.60
N SER A 130 0.80 32.49 8.19
CA SER A 130 0.42 31.41 9.13
C SER A 130 1.54 31.05 10.09
N PHE A 131 1.19 30.44 11.24
CA PHE A 131 2.17 29.97 12.22
C PHE A 131 3.13 28.93 11.63
N LEU A 132 2.64 28.04 10.76
CA LEU A 132 3.42 26.98 10.14
C LEU A 132 4.47 27.56 9.18
N ARG A 133 4.07 28.51 8.33
CA ARG A 133 4.99 29.22 7.43
C ARG A 133 6.04 29.99 8.22
N THR A 134 5.65 30.63 9.31
CA THR A 134 6.56 31.37 10.20
C THR A 134 7.60 30.44 10.82
N PHE A 135 7.18 29.26 11.28
CA PHE A 135 8.08 28.25 11.84
C PHE A 135 9.15 27.80 10.84
N PHE A 136 8.74 27.47 9.61
CA PHE A 136 9.69 27.10 8.56
C PHE A 136 10.61 28.26 8.11
N LYS A 137 10.12 29.51 8.13
CA LYS A 137 10.98 30.69 7.88
C LYS A 137 12.11 30.78 8.91
N VAL A 138 11.84 30.49 10.18
CA VAL A 138 12.87 30.46 11.24
C VAL A 138 13.93 29.39 10.95
N ILE A 139 13.51 28.18 10.56
CA ILE A 139 14.44 27.10 10.17
C ILE A 139 15.31 27.55 8.99
N LYS A 140 14.68 28.13 7.95
CA LYS A 140 15.38 28.62 6.76
C LYS A 140 16.41 29.70 7.11
N ALA A 141 16.08 30.63 7.99
CA ALA A 141 17.01 31.65 8.47
C ALA A 141 18.19 31.01 9.23
N GLY A 142 17.92 30.04 10.10
CA GLY A 142 18.94 29.27 10.81
C GLY A 142 19.90 28.52 9.87
N VAL A 143 19.40 27.99 8.74
CA VAL A 143 20.24 27.38 7.70
C VAL A 143 21.11 28.43 7.02
N GLY A 144 20.54 29.59 6.65
CA GLY A 144 21.29 30.69 6.04
C GLY A 144 22.40 31.25 6.93
N ASP A 145 22.21 31.22 8.25
CA ASP A 145 23.19 31.64 9.25
C ASP A 145 24.24 30.55 9.58
N GLY A 146 24.10 29.33 9.06
CA GLY A 146 24.98 28.19 9.36
C GLY A 146 24.77 27.56 10.75
N VAL A 147 23.77 28.04 11.50
CA VAL A 147 23.41 27.53 12.84
C VAL A 147 22.67 26.20 12.73
N VAL A 148 21.82 26.06 11.71
CA VAL A 148 21.18 24.81 11.33
C VAL A 148 21.97 24.22 10.17
N ALA A 149 22.61 23.07 10.40
CA ALA A 149 23.46 22.48 9.38
C ALA A 149 22.71 21.61 8.39
N ARG A 150 21.68 20.88 8.83
CA ARG A 150 20.83 20.05 7.98
C ARG A 150 19.40 20.02 8.48
N VAL A 151 18.47 19.90 7.55
CA VAL A 151 17.05 19.69 7.83
C VAL A 151 16.61 18.44 7.08
N PHE A 152 15.96 17.51 7.77
CA PHE A 152 15.37 16.31 7.19
C PHE A 152 13.90 16.26 7.56
N VAL A 153 13.03 16.08 6.57
CA VAL A 153 11.58 16.15 6.74
C VAL A 153 10.96 14.91 6.11
N THR A 154 10.07 14.24 6.84
CA THR A 154 9.30 13.08 6.38
C THR A 154 7.81 13.39 6.44
N GLY A 155 7.05 12.83 5.50
CA GLY A 155 5.61 13.01 5.36
C GLY A 155 5.05 12.15 4.23
N VAL A 156 3.76 12.26 3.97
CA VAL A 156 3.06 11.44 2.95
C VAL A 156 2.93 12.18 1.62
N LEU A 157 2.40 13.41 1.67
CA LEU A 157 2.07 14.21 0.50
C LEU A 157 2.98 15.46 0.44
N PRO A 158 3.52 15.84 -0.74
CA PRO A 158 4.32 17.06 -0.87
C PRO A 158 3.49 18.36 -0.85
N VAL A 159 2.16 18.25 -0.93
CA VAL A 159 1.19 19.34 -1.10
C VAL A 159 1.39 20.49 -0.10
N THR A 160 1.58 20.14 1.17
CA THR A 160 1.72 21.13 2.24
C THR A 160 3.01 21.93 2.07
N MET A 161 4.12 21.28 1.71
CA MET A 161 5.41 21.97 1.52
C MET A 161 5.37 22.95 0.34
N ASP A 162 4.61 22.62 -0.70
CA ASP A 162 4.45 23.48 -1.87
C ASP A 162 3.54 24.67 -1.63
N ASP A 163 2.44 24.47 -0.93
CA ASP A 163 1.60 25.59 -0.51
C ASP A 163 2.38 26.52 0.45
N LEU A 164 3.35 25.98 1.19
CA LEU A 164 4.31 26.72 2.01
C LEU A 164 5.47 27.37 1.21
N THR A 165 5.55 27.26 -0.12
CA THR A 165 6.75 27.56 -0.96
C THR A 165 7.44 28.91 -0.72
N SER A 166 6.78 29.93 -0.19
CA SER A 166 7.47 31.18 0.17
C SER A 166 8.15 31.16 1.56
N GLY A 167 7.83 30.19 2.40
CA GLY A 167 8.41 29.97 3.73
C GLY A 167 9.65 29.06 3.74
N PHE A 168 9.73 28.05 2.86
CA PHE A 168 10.79 27.03 2.88
C PHE A 168 11.34 26.60 1.50
N ASN A 169 11.57 27.53 0.58
CA ASN A 169 12.12 27.26 -0.76
C ASN A 169 13.57 26.72 -0.82
N ILE A 170 14.14 26.29 0.30
CA ILE A 170 15.47 25.65 0.36
C ILE A 170 15.38 24.12 0.44
N GLY A 171 14.17 23.57 0.59
CA GLY A 171 13.92 22.15 0.63
C GLY A 171 14.11 21.49 -0.73
N GLN A 172 14.58 20.25 -0.73
CA GLN A 172 14.64 19.40 -1.90
C GLN A 172 13.91 18.10 -1.63
N ILE A 173 12.92 17.78 -2.44
CA ILE A 173 12.22 16.50 -2.39
C ILE A 173 13.10 15.47 -3.11
N ILE A 174 13.47 14.42 -2.37
CA ILE A 174 14.37 13.38 -2.86
C ILE A 174 13.64 12.09 -3.24
N SER A 175 12.36 11.93 -2.88
CA SER A 175 11.61 10.67 -3.06
C SER A 175 11.52 10.17 -4.51
N LEU A 176 11.71 11.07 -5.49
CA LEU A 176 11.71 10.76 -6.92
C LEU A 176 13.12 10.76 -7.55
N LYS A 177 14.19 10.83 -6.76
CA LYS A 177 15.55 10.70 -7.28
C LYS A 177 15.91 9.22 -7.38
N GLU A 178 16.41 8.82 -8.55
CA GLU A 178 16.80 7.44 -8.85
C GLU A 178 17.69 6.81 -7.78
N ASN A 179 18.67 7.55 -7.27
CA ASN A 179 19.65 7.05 -6.30
C ASN A 179 19.14 6.96 -4.85
N THR A 180 17.88 7.34 -4.59
CA THR A 180 17.26 7.25 -3.27
C THR A 180 15.96 6.47 -3.27
N LEU A 181 15.52 5.92 -4.41
CA LEU A 181 14.27 5.16 -4.49
C LEU A 181 14.25 3.98 -3.52
N GLU A 182 15.35 3.22 -3.47
CA GLU A 182 15.50 2.03 -2.63
C GLU A 182 15.43 2.35 -1.12
N MET A 183 15.52 3.63 -0.71
CA MET A 183 15.33 4.01 0.69
C MET A 183 13.86 3.95 1.14
N MET A 184 12.91 3.85 0.20
CA MET A 184 11.48 3.95 0.46
C MET A 184 10.81 2.59 0.75
N GLY A 185 11.54 1.48 0.67
CA GLY A 185 11.02 0.14 0.88
C GLY A 185 12.15 -0.88 0.93
N PHE A 186 11.82 -2.17 0.97
CA PHE A 186 12.84 -3.21 0.83
C PHE A 186 12.99 -3.65 -0.62
N THR A 187 14.23 -3.88 -1.05
CA THR A 187 14.56 -4.53 -2.30
C THR A 187 14.31 -6.05 -2.22
N GLN A 188 14.25 -6.73 -3.37
CA GLN A 188 14.16 -8.20 -3.37
C GLN A 188 15.36 -8.85 -2.66
N GLY A 189 16.55 -8.26 -2.84
CA GLY A 189 17.78 -8.75 -2.20
C GLY A 189 17.77 -8.60 -0.68
N GLU A 190 17.20 -7.52 -0.15
CA GLU A 190 17.03 -7.33 1.30
C GLU A 190 16.03 -8.31 1.89
N VAL A 191 14.87 -8.49 1.26
CA VAL A 191 13.87 -9.48 1.71
C VAL A 191 14.47 -10.89 1.69
N ASN A 192 15.20 -11.26 0.64
CA ASN A 192 15.86 -12.56 0.57
C ASN A 192 16.87 -12.75 1.71
N ARG A 193 17.75 -11.77 1.97
CA ARG A 193 18.72 -11.85 3.08
C ARG A 193 18.01 -11.96 4.43
N TYR A 194 16.94 -11.21 4.63
CA TYR A 194 16.21 -11.25 5.88
C TYR A 194 15.55 -12.62 6.11
N LEU A 195 14.98 -13.21 5.06
CA LEU A 195 14.49 -14.60 5.09
C LEU A 195 15.62 -15.61 5.30
N ASP A 196 16.79 -15.40 4.71
CA ASP A 196 17.95 -16.27 4.91
C ASP A 196 18.35 -16.32 6.39
N GLU A 197 18.40 -15.16 7.05
CA GLU A 197 18.73 -15.04 8.47
C GLU A 197 17.66 -15.70 9.36
N ILE A 198 16.37 -15.37 9.14
CA ILE A 198 15.26 -15.96 9.91
C ILE A 198 15.26 -17.48 9.82
N PHE A 199 15.36 -18.04 8.61
CA PHE A 199 15.30 -19.49 8.42
C PHE A 199 16.56 -20.22 8.89
N PHE A 200 17.71 -19.54 8.88
CA PHE A 200 18.92 -20.07 9.49
C PHE A 200 18.77 -20.20 11.01
N ASP A 201 18.22 -19.17 11.68
CA ASP A 201 18.05 -19.15 13.13
C ASP A 201 16.95 -20.10 13.62
N THR A 202 15.85 -20.24 12.87
CA THR A 202 14.72 -21.10 13.25
C THR A 202 14.88 -22.57 12.85
N GLY A 203 15.67 -22.86 11.82
CA GLY A 203 15.84 -24.22 11.29
C GLY A 203 14.60 -24.77 10.57
N TRP A 204 13.67 -23.91 10.14
CA TRP A 204 12.49 -24.34 9.40
C TRP A 204 12.82 -24.84 7.99
N PRO A 205 11.94 -25.67 7.37
CA PRO A 205 12.22 -26.26 6.06
C PRO A 205 12.33 -25.22 4.92
N ASP A 206 13.24 -25.46 3.96
CA ASP A 206 13.39 -24.62 2.77
C ASP A 206 12.11 -24.53 1.92
N ALA A 207 11.26 -25.55 1.93
CA ALA A 207 9.96 -25.54 1.27
C ALA A 207 9.05 -24.42 1.84
N LEU A 208 9.04 -24.24 3.16
CA LEU A 208 8.30 -23.14 3.80
C LEU A 208 8.89 -21.78 3.40
N LYS A 209 10.22 -21.66 3.37
CA LYS A 209 10.91 -20.44 2.93
C LYS A 209 10.51 -20.03 1.51
N ALA A 210 10.46 -20.99 0.60
CA ALA A 210 10.05 -20.76 -0.78
C ALA A 210 8.62 -20.22 -0.86
N ARG A 211 7.70 -20.80 -0.07
CA ARG A 211 6.30 -20.34 0.05
C ARG A 211 6.19 -18.93 0.62
N VAL A 212 6.84 -18.67 1.76
CA VAL A 212 6.87 -17.35 2.41
C VAL A 212 7.41 -16.28 1.45
N ARG A 213 8.48 -16.58 0.73
CA ARG A 213 9.06 -15.65 -0.25
C ARG A 213 8.07 -15.32 -1.37
N ASP A 214 7.33 -16.30 -1.89
CA ASP A 214 6.31 -16.05 -2.90
C ASP A 214 5.15 -15.22 -2.39
N ASP A 215 4.70 -15.53 -1.17
CA ASP A 215 3.59 -14.84 -0.53
C ASP A 215 3.94 -13.36 -0.30
N LEU A 216 5.11 -13.08 0.29
CA LEU A 216 5.63 -11.72 0.42
C LEU A 216 5.72 -11.00 -0.93
N ARG A 217 6.22 -11.69 -1.97
CA ARG A 217 6.38 -11.11 -3.31
C ARG A 217 5.03 -10.76 -3.95
N ILE A 218 4.05 -11.64 -3.85
CA ILE A 218 2.73 -11.48 -4.47
C ILE A 218 1.92 -10.39 -3.74
N HIS A 219 2.00 -10.34 -2.42
CA HIS A 219 1.16 -9.46 -1.61
C HIS A 219 1.81 -8.12 -1.29
N TYR A 220 3.15 -8.01 -1.26
CA TYR A 220 3.82 -6.80 -0.75
C TYR A 220 4.86 -6.18 -1.67
N ASN A 221 5.36 -6.89 -2.68
CA ASN A 221 6.25 -6.32 -3.70
C ASN A 221 5.45 -5.71 -4.85
N GLY A 222 6.05 -4.76 -5.56
CA GLY A 222 5.54 -4.27 -6.83
C GLY A 222 5.55 -2.75 -6.94
N TYR A 223 5.95 -2.03 -5.88
CA TYR A 223 6.07 -0.58 -5.92
C TYR A 223 7.23 -0.17 -6.82
N ARG A 224 6.90 0.33 -8.01
CA ARG A 224 7.79 0.95 -9.00
C ARG A 224 7.62 2.47 -8.93
N LEU A 225 8.55 3.14 -8.23
CA LEU A 225 8.44 4.57 -7.97
C LEU A 225 8.74 5.44 -9.20
N LEU A 226 9.57 4.98 -10.14
CA LEU A 226 9.76 5.57 -11.45
C LEU A 226 9.59 4.50 -12.54
N PRO A 227 9.09 4.83 -13.75
CA PRO A 227 8.90 3.84 -14.83
C PRO A 227 10.16 3.03 -15.15
N ASP A 228 11.32 3.70 -15.13
CA ASP A 228 12.65 3.19 -15.43
C ASP A 228 13.39 2.63 -14.20
N ALA A 229 12.72 2.54 -13.04
CA ALA A 229 13.31 1.93 -11.85
C ALA A 229 13.76 0.48 -12.13
N ARG A 230 14.95 0.13 -11.66
CA ARG A 230 15.59 -1.16 -11.96
C ARG A 230 14.84 -2.33 -11.34
N GLU A 231 14.32 -2.14 -10.14
CA GLU A 231 13.53 -3.14 -9.43
C GLU A 231 12.28 -2.51 -8.79
N THR A 232 11.41 -3.38 -8.30
CA THR A 232 10.23 -3.01 -7.52
C THR A 232 10.54 -3.17 -6.04
N LEU A 233 9.88 -2.37 -5.22
CA LEU A 233 10.08 -2.36 -3.79
C LEU A 233 8.91 -3.02 -3.07
N TYR A 234 9.25 -3.57 -1.91
CA TYR A 234 8.32 -4.07 -0.92
C TYR A 234 7.93 -2.96 0.05
N ASN A 235 6.66 -2.93 0.46
CA ASN A 235 6.26 -2.15 1.62
C ASN A 235 6.90 -2.77 2.88
N SER A 236 7.89 -2.09 3.45
CA SER A 236 8.71 -2.61 4.55
C SER A 236 7.90 -2.80 5.84
N THR A 237 6.91 -1.95 6.11
CA THR A 237 6.05 -2.06 7.29
C THR A 237 5.20 -3.32 7.23
N ILE A 238 4.52 -3.57 6.11
CA ILE A 238 3.66 -4.75 5.96
C ILE A 238 4.51 -6.04 5.91
N CYS A 239 5.68 -6.00 5.29
CA CYS A 239 6.62 -7.13 5.33
C CYS A 239 7.07 -7.47 6.76
N ASN A 240 7.41 -6.46 7.56
CA ASN A 240 7.80 -6.68 8.95
C ASN A 240 6.65 -7.22 9.80
N PHE A 241 5.43 -6.73 9.59
CA PHE A 241 4.23 -7.27 10.24
C PHE A 241 4.08 -8.76 9.94
N TYR A 242 4.12 -9.14 8.67
CA TYR A 242 4.03 -10.53 8.23
C TYR A 242 5.11 -11.42 8.86
N LEU A 243 6.37 -10.97 8.81
CA LEU A 243 7.51 -11.75 9.32
C LEU A 243 7.47 -11.90 10.84
N ASN A 244 6.98 -10.87 11.54
CA ASN A 244 6.78 -10.93 12.98
C ASN A 244 5.72 -11.97 13.34
N ASP A 245 4.58 -12.00 12.64
CA ASP A 245 3.53 -13.00 12.89
C ASP A 245 4.01 -14.42 12.56
N LEU A 246 4.75 -14.58 11.45
CA LEU A 246 5.39 -15.85 11.11
C LEU A 246 6.30 -16.36 12.23
N LEU A 247 7.07 -15.46 12.87
CA LEU A 247 7.95 -15.80 14.00
C LEU A 247 7.16 -16.15 15.27
N ILE A 248 6.15 -15.36 15.62
CA ILE A 248 5.31 -15.57 16.81
C ILE A 248 4.54 -16.88 16.71
N ASP A 249 4.04 -17.22 15.52
CA ASP A 249 3.26 -18.42 15.26
C ASP A 249 4.11 -19.62 14.78
N GLU A 250 5.41 -19.61 15.09
CA GLU A 250 6.34 -20.72 14.90
C GLU A 250 6.35 -21.29 13.46
N GLY A 251 6.32 -20.40 12.46
CA GLY A 251 6.43 -20.75 11.04
C GLY A 251 5.08 -20.95 10.36
N ARG A 252 3.96 -20.72 11.06
CA ARG A 252 2.65 -20.67 10.42
C ARG A 252 2.50 -19.37 9.63
N ILE A 253 2.28 -19.50 8.32
CA ILE A 253 2.07 -18.33 7.45
C ILE A 253 0.83 -17.55 7.92
N PRO A 254 0.92 -16.22 8.10
CA PRO A 254 -0.21 -15.38 8.50
C PRO A 254 -1.42 -15.52 7.56
N THR A 255 -2.62 -15.44 8.12
CA THR A 255 -3.88 -15.50 7.36
C THR A 255 -4.37 -14.12 6.94
N GLU A 256 -4.08 -13.10 7.75
CA GLU A 256 -4.30 -11.71 7.36
C GLU A 256 -3.09 -11.20 6.59
N THR A 257 -3.35 -10.66 5.40
CA THR A 257 -2.30 -10.13 4.54
C THR A 257 -2.01 -8.67 4.84
N ILE A 258 -2.73 -7.97 5.70
CA ILE A 258 -2.46 -6.56 6.00
C ILE A 258 -2.94 -6.19 7.39
N ASP A 259 -2.15 -5.37 8.08
CA ASP A 259 -2.62 -4.66 9.27
C ASP A 259 -3.67 -3.62 8.85
N ASN A 260 -4.88 -3.73 9.40
CA ASN A 260 -5.98 -2.79 9.14
C ASN A 260 -5.59 -1.32 9.39
N ASN A 261 -4.60 -1.05 10.26
CA ASN A 261 -4.10 0.30 10.54
C ASN A 261 -3.28 0.89 9.38
N LEU A 262 -2.82 0.07 8.44
CA LEU A 262 -2.03 0.49 7.27
C LEU A 262 -2.89 0.66 6.00
N ARG A 263 -4.18 0.37 6.11
CA ARG A 263 -5.13 0.55 5.02
C ARG A 263 -5.42 2.03 4.82
N THR A 264 -5.26 2.52 3.60
CA THR A 264 -5.67 3.88 3.26
C THR A 264 -7.19 4.03 3.42
N ASP A 265 -7.68 5.19 3.82
CA ASP A 265 -9.13 5.40 3.97
C ASP A 265 -9.78 5.71 2.60
N ILE A 266 -10.94 5.11 2.32
CA ILE A 266 -11.79 5.41 1.15
C ILE A 266 -12.16 6.91 1.09
N ASN A 267 -12.16 7.62 2.23
CA ASN A 267 -12.39 9.05 2.29
C ASN A 267 -11.38 9.85 1.45
N TRP A 268 -10.18 9.33 1.19
CA TRP A 268 -9.27 9.92 0.21
C TRP A 268 -9.84 9.88 -1.21
N LEU A 269 -10.44 8.76 -1.63
CA LEU A 269 -11.08 8.63 -2.93
C LEU A 269 -12.28 9.57 -3.04
N ARG A 270 -13.13 9.61 -2.00
CA ARG A 270 -14.26 10.56 -1.92
C ARG A 270 -13.79 12.01 -2.00
N ARG A 271 -12.66 12.34 -1.35
CA ARG A 271 -12.04 13.67 -1.42
C ARG A 271 -11.54 14.01 -2.82
N LEU A 272 -10.85 13.08 -3.49
CA LEU A 272 -10.34 13.27 -4.85
C LEU A 272 -11.49 13.47 -5.83
N CYS A 273 -12.47 12.57 -5.82
CA CYS A 273 -13.58 12.55 -6.76
C CYS A 273 -14.72 13.54 -6.44
N GLY A 274 -14.75 14.10 -5.23
CA GLY A 274 -15.77 15.08 -4.80
C GLY A 274 -17.20 14.54 -4.66
N SER A 275 -17.48 13.30 -5.09
CA SER A 275 -18.77 12.62 -4.94
C SER A 275 -18.63 11.10 -4.96
N ASP A 276 -19.57 10.39 -4.33
CA ASP A 276 -19.60 8.91 -4.36
C ASP A 276 -19.80 8.36 -5.78
N LYS A 277 -20.51 9.09 -6.65
CA LYS A 277 -20.69 8.67 -8.05
C LYS A 277 -19.37 8.62 -8.80
N GLU A 278 -18.58 9.70 -8.73
CA GLU A 278 -17.27 9.75 -9.39
C GLU A 278 -16.26 8.79 -8.74
N THR A 279 -16.37 8.60 -7.41
CA THR A 279 -15.58 7.62 -6.66
C THR A 279 -15.84 6.21 -7.17
N ARG A 280 -17.12 5.85 -7.36
CA ARG A 280 -17.55 4.58 -7.94
C ARG A 280 -16.99 4.39 -9.34
N GLU A 281 -17.15 5.38 -10.23
CA GLU A 281 -16.61 5.30 -11.61
C GLU A 281 -15.10 5.06 -11.62
N LEU A 282 -14.34 5.70 -10.73
CA LEU A 282 -12.89 5.51 -10.60
C LEU A 282 -12.53 4.10 -10.13
N VAL A 283 -13.20 3.61 -9.07
CA VAL A 283 -12.98 2.26 -8.53
C VAL A 283 -13.37 1.19 -9.55
N GLU A 284 -14.51 1.34 -10.24
CA GLU A 284 -14.93 0.47 -11.33
C GLU A 284 -13.87 0.41 -12.44
N THR A 285 -13.40 1.56 -12.90
CA THR A 285 -12.36 1.64 -13.96
C THR A 285 -11.12 0.87 -13.54
N LEU A 286 -10.63 1.07 -12.32
CA LEU A 286 -9.44 0.38 -11.82
C LEU A 286 -9.64 -1.13 -11.66
N MET A 287 -10.82 -1.56 -11.20
CA MET A 287 -11.16 -2.98 -11.04
C MET A 287 -11.28 -3.70 -12.39
N LEU A 288 -11.86 -3.03 -13.39
CA LEU A 288 -12.11 -3.58 -14.71
C LEU A 288 -10.87 -3.50 -15.61
N ASP A 289 -10.26 -2.32 -15.73
CA ASP A 289 -9.17 -2.06 -16.69
C ASP A 289 -7.79 -2.33 -16.09
N GLY A 290 -7.69 -2.47 -14.77
CA GLY A 290 -6.45 -2.81 -14.06
C GLY A 290 -5.43 -1.68 -13.97
N GLY A 291 -5.80 -0.45 -14.36
CA GLY A 291 -4.90 0.70 -14.30
C GLY A 291 -5.51 1.99 -14.83
N LEU A 292 -4.73 3.07 -14.79
CA LEU A 292 -5.10 4.38 -15.31
C LEU A 292 -3.98 4.93 -16.20
N PRO A 293 -4.32 5.65 -17.29
CA PRO A 293 -3.31 6.36 -18.07
C PRO A 293 -2.70 7.49 -17.24
N VAL A 294 -1.42 7.78 -17.47
CA VAL A 294 -0.72 8.87 -16.78
C VAL A 294 0.15 9.65 -17.77
N ASP A 295 0.18 10.97 -17.58
CA ASP A 295 1.19 11.82 -18.21
C ASP A 295 2.39 11.93 -17.26
N ARG A 296 3.50 11.25 -17.62
CA ARG A 296 4.76 11.31 -16.85
C ARG A 296 5.26 12.74 -16.68
N ALA A 297 4.96 13.68 -17.59
CA ALA A 297 5.36 15.08 -17.42
C ALA A 297 4.64 15.77 -16.24
N MET A 298 3.51 15.22 -15.81
CA MET A 298 2.82 15.69 -14.60
C MET A 298 3.44 15.17 -13.31
N LEU A 299 4.32 14.17 -13.37
CA LEU A 299 5.10 13.70 -12.22
C LEU A 299 6.09 14.79 -11.82
N GLY A 300 5.60 15.72 -11.02
CA GLY A 300 6.39 16.76 -10.39
C GLY A 300 6.70 16.36 -8.97
N SER A 301 7.90 16.70 -8.51
CA SER A 301 8.19 16.73 -7.08
C SER A 301 7.36 17.77 -6.33
N SER A 302 6.59 18.62 -7.03
CA SER A 302 5.86 19.73 -6.44
C SER A 302 4.50 19.97 -7.10
N PHE A 303 3.43 20.11 -6.30
CA PHE A 303 2.07 20.50 -6.69
C PHE A 303 1.25 20.95 -5.48
N ASN A 304 0.28 21.85 -5.71
CA ASN A 304 -0.61 22.37 -4.66
C ASN A 304 -1.88 21.51 -4.47
N MET A 305 -2.66 21.85 -3.45
CA MET A 305 -3.89 21.11 -3.12
C MET A 305 -4.91 21.12 -4.27
N GLN A 306 -5.01 22.25 -4.98
CA GLN A 306 -5.95 22.39 -6.10
C GLN A 306 -5.65 21.34 -7.19
N ARG A 307 -4.38 21.22 -7.59
CA ARG A 307 -3.95 20.23 -8.59
C ARG A 307 -4.14 18.79 -8.10
N PHE A 308 -3.95 18.53 -6.80
CA PHE A 308 -4.12 17.19 -6.23
C PHE A 308 -5.54 16.62 -6.39
N VAL A 309 -6.56 17.48 -6.40
CA VAL A 309 -7.97 17.08 -6.56
C VAL A 309 -8.50 17.28 -7.99
N GLU A 310 -7.64 17.60 -8.95
CA GLU A 310 -8.04 17.72 -10.36
C GLU A 310 -8.07 16.34 -11.04
N LYS A 311 -9.18 16.04 -11.74
CA LYS A 311 -9.40 14.74 -12.39
C LYS A 311 -8.23 14.24 -13.28
N PRO A 312 -7.59 15.08 -14.12
CA PRO A 312 -6.41 14.65 -14.89
C PRO A 312 -5.22 14.21 -14.03
N PHE A 313 -5.15 14.65 -12.77
CA PHE A 313 -4.08 14.35 -11.84
C PHE A 313 -4.39 13.17 -10.91
N PHE A 314 -5.64 12.67 -10.88
CA PHE A 314 -6.04 11.53 -10.05
C PHE A 314 -5.09 10.33 -10.11
N PRO A 315 -4.58 9.90 -11.29
CA PRO A 315 -3.63 8.79 -11.34
C PRO A 315 -2.40 9.05 -10.44
N LEU A 316 -1.84 10.27 -10.50
CA LEU A 316 -0.69 10.65 -9.68
C LEU A 316 -1.08 10.88 -8.21
N SER A 317 -2.29 11.37 -7.92
CA SER A 317 -2.77 11.48 -6.54
C SER A 317 -2.84 10.11 -5.86
N LEU A 318 -3.35 9.10 -6.56
CA LEU A 318 -3.39 7.72 -6.07
C LEU A 318 -1.99 7.11 -5.94
N TYR A 319 -1.07 7.46 -6.84
CA TYR A 319 0.35 7.09 -6.73
C TYR A 319 0.99 7.64 -5.45
N TYR A 320 0.81 8.93 -5.14
CA TYR A 320 1.37 9.54 -3.93
C TYR A 320 0.76 8.99 -2.64
N LEU A 321 -0.50 8.52 -2.69
CA LEU A 321 -1.15 7.81 -1.59
C LEU A 321 -0.71 6.34 -1.45
N GLY A 322 0.20 5.86 -2.32
CA GLY A 322 0.66 4.47 -2.32
C GLY A 322 -0.37 3.46 -2.82
N MET A 323 -1.45 3.93 -3.47
CA MET A 323 -2.52 3.09 -4.01
C MET A 323 -2.22 2.58 -5.42
N LEU A 324 -1.48 3.35 -6.21
CA LEU A 324 -1.05 2.95 -7.55
C LEU A 324 0.46 3.08 -7.70
N THR A 325 1.00 2.44 -8.73
CA THR A 325 2.42 2.45 -9.04
C THR A 325 2.63 2.42 -10.55
N PHE A 326 3.82 2.81 -11.03
CA PHE A 326 4.10 2.77 -12.46
C PHE A 326 4.11 1.32 -12.96
N ARG A 327 3.33 1.05 -14.00
CA ARG A 327 3.45 -0.19 -14.78
C ARG A 327 4.45 0.00 -15.90
N ASP A 328 4.37 1.15 -16.57
CA ASP A 328 5.20 1.61 -17.66
C ASP A 328 5.19 3.16 -17.72
N ASP A 329 5.76 3.75 -18.77
CA ASP A 329 5.82 5.21 -18.95
C ASP A 329 4.44 5.88 -19.13
N PHE A 330 3.40 5.12 -19.44
CA PHE A 330 2.11 5.64 -19.90
C PHE A 330 0.95 5.25 -18.98
N SER A 331 1.17 4.37 -18.01
CA SER A 331 0.12 3.86 -17.15
C SER A 331 0.56 3.50 -15.74
N LEU A 332 -0.38 3.68 -14.82
CA LEU A 332 -0.28 3.23 -13.43
C LEU A 332 -1.20 2.03 -13.22
N ALA A 333 -0.83 1.14 -12.29
CA ALA A 333 -1.61 -0.03 -11.90
C ALA A 333 -1.50 -0.28 -10.39
N PHE A 334 -2.25 -1.25 -9.88
CA PHE A 334 -2.06 -1.71 -8.50
C PHE A 334 -0.67 -2.32 -8.31
N PRO A 335 0.04 -2.01 -7.21
CA PRO A 335 1.37 -2.56 -6.97
C PRO A 335 1.34 -4.06 -6.68
N ASN A 336 0.32 -4.53 -5.97
CA ASN A 336 0.23 -5.91 -5.48
C ASN A 336 -1.21 -6.32 -5.18
N LEU A 337 -1.40 -7.60 -4.81
CA LEU A 337 -2.72 -8.14 -4.48
C LEU A 337 -3.33 -7.55 -3.22
N THR A 338 -2.52 -7.09 -2.27
CA THR A 338 -3.03 -6.43 -1.06
C THR A 338 -3.79 -5.17 -1.40
N VAL A 339 -3.20 -4.28 -2.21
CA VAL A 339 -3.87 -3.04 -2.63
C VAL A 339 -5.07 -3.34 -3.55
N LYS A 340 -4.96 -4.34 -4.42
CA LYS A 340 -6.09 -4.76 -5.27
C LYS A 340 -7.28 -5.27 -4.46
N LYS A 341 -7.03 -6.05 -3.40
CA LYS A 341 -8.05 -6.51 -2.44
C LYS A 341 -8.73 -5.32 -1.77
N ILE A 342 -7.96 -4.34 -1.29
CA ILE A 342 -8.49 -3.11 -0.68
C ILE A 342 -9.46 -2.38 -1.62
N PHE A 343 -9.13 -2.26 -2.91
CA PHE A 343 -10.02 -1.62 -3.90
C PHE A 343 -11.28 -2.44 -4.17
N THR A 344 -11.19 -3.77 -4.11
CA THR A 344 -12.38 -4.65 -4.19
C THR A 344 -13.31 -4.42 -3.01
N GLU A 345 -12.74 -4.25 -1.82
CA GLU A 345 -13.53 -3.94 -0.62
C GLU A 345 -14.14 -2.53 -0.68
N TYR A 346 -13.47 -1.53 -1.29
CA TYR A 346 -14.09 -0.23 -1.56
C TYR A 346 -15.24 -0.33 -2.53
N PHE A 347 -15.09 -1.15 -3.58
CA PHE A 347 -16.19 -1.41 -4.51
C PHE A 347 -17.40 -2.00 -3.75
N ASN A 348 -17.18 -3.00 -2.90
CA ASN A 348 -18.24 -3.59 -2.07
C ASN A 348 -18.92 -2.54 -1.17
N GLU A 349 -18.15 -1.64 -0.55
CA GLU A 349 -18.70 -0.57 0.29
C GLU A 349 -19.58 0.41 -0.53
N LEU A 350 -19.11 0.84 -1.70
CA LEU A 350 -19.79 1.80 -2.58
C LEU A 350 -21.04 1.24 -3.27
N GLU A 351 -21.05 -0.06 -3.55
CA GLU A 351 -22.20 -0.79 -4.10
C GLU A 351 -23.12 -1.36 -3.02
N HIS A 352 -22.76 -1.23 -1.74
CA HIS A 352 -23.47 -1.83 -0.62
C HIS A 352 -23.64 -3.36 -0.75
N ILE A 353 -22.62 -4.04 -1.27
CA ILE A 353 -22.59 -5.49 -1.41
C ILE A 353 -22.28 -6.13 -0.05
N GLU A 354 -23.21 -6.95 0.43
CA GLU A 354 -23.03 -7.72 1.66
C GLU A 354 -22.08 -8.90 1.39
N VAL A 355 -20.97 -8.95 2.13
CA VAL A 355 -19.93 -9.99 2.02
C VAL A 355 -19.71 -10.79 3.31
N SER A 356 -20.36 -10.40 4.40
CA SER A 356 -20.17 -11.01 5.73
C SER A 356 -21.31 -11.93 6.13
N LEU A 357 -22.52 -11.72 5.62
CA LEU A 357 -23.72 -12.49 5.95
C LEU A 357 -24.16 -13.36 4.76
N GLY A 358 -24.69 -14.56 5.04
CA GLY A 358 -25.29 -15.44 4.03
C GLY A 358 -24.32 -16.45 3.37
N TYR A 359 -23.01 -16.33 3.59
CA TYR A 359 -22.01 -17.19 2.93
C TYR A 359 -21.56 -18.40 3.76
N THR A 360 -21.80 -18.41 5.07
CA THR A 360 -21.19 -19.42 5.97
C THR A 360 -21.54 -20.87 5.59
N ASP A 361 -22.80 -21.13 5.21
CA ASP A 361 -23.23 -22.50 4.91
C ASP A 361 -22.62 -23.04 3.63
N MET A 362 -22.47 -22.22 2.59
CA MET A 362 -21.81 -22.64 1.34
C MET A 362 -20.32 -22.92 1.56
N PHE A 363 -19.60 -22.11 2.33
CA PHE A 363 -18.20 -22.39 2.67
C PHE A 363 -18.07 -23.62 3.57
N ARG A 364 -18.97 -23.82 4.54
CA ARG A 364 -18.98 -25.04 5.37
C ARG A 364 -19.25 -26.28 4.54
N GLN A 365 -20.11 -26.18 3.53
CA GLN A 365 -20.40 -27.27 2.61
C GLN A 365 -19.18 -27.58 1.73
N PHE A 366 -18.54 -26.56 1.15
CA PHE A 366 -17.29 -26.70 0.40
C PHE A 366 -16.17 -27.37 1.20
N LEU A 367 -16.03 -27.07 2.50
CA LEU A 367 -15.03 -27.74 3.35
C LEU A 367 -15.29 -29.25 3.55
N LYS A 368 -16.48 -29.77 3.19
CA LYS A 368 -16.83 -31.18 3.30
C LYS A 368 -16.74 -31.93 1.97
N ASP A 369 -17.20 -31.33 0.89
CA ASP A 369 -17.30 -31.97 -0.43
C ASP A 369 -16.21 -31.55 -1.42
N HIS A 370 -15.52 -30.44 -1.15
CA HIS A 370 -14.47 -29.87 -2.00
C HIS A 370 -14.96 -29.49 -3.41
N ASP A 371 -16.25 -29.21 -3.55
CA ASP A 371 -16.87 -28.87 -4.82
C ASP A 371 -16.71 -27.38 -5.16
N TRP A 372 -15.70 -27.08 -5.99
CA TRP A 372 -15.44 -25.72 -6.49
C TRP A 372 -16.55 -25.18 -7.39
N ALA A 373 -17.27 -26.05 -8.09
CA ALA A 373 -18.38 -25.65 -8.95
C ALA A 373 -19.56 -25.14 -8.10
N SER A 374 -19.88 -25.86 -7.03
CA SER A 374 -20.89 -25.44 -6.04
C SER A 374 -20.46 -24.20 -5.27
N LEU A 375 -19.18 -24.08 -4.90
CA LEU A 375 -18.63 -22.88 -4.26
C LEU A 375 -18.78 -21.65 -5.16
N PHE A 376 -18.40 -21.77 -6.44
CA PHE A 376 -18.56 -20.70 -7.41
C PHE A 376 -20.04 -20.37 -7.66
N GLY A 377 -20.91 -21.39 -7.71
CA GLY A 377 -22.36 -21.20 -7.82
C GLY A 377 -22.96 -20.42 -6.65
N GLY A 378 -22.53 -20.70 -5.42
CA GLY A 378 -22.96 -19.91 -4.26
C GLY A 378 -22.44 -18.47 -4.30
N TYR A 379 -21.20 -18.24 -4.75
CA TYR A 379 -20.68 -16.89 -5.01
C TYR A 379 -21.54 -16.18 -6.06
N TRP A 380 -21.92 -16.87 -7.14
CA TRP A 380 -22.77 -16.31 -8.17
C TRP A 380 -24.14 -15.90 -7.62
N THR A 381 -24.81 -16.77 -6.87
CA THR A 381 -26.13 -16.47 -6.32
C THR A 381 -26.08 -15.38 -5.25
N GLN A 382 -25.12 -15.45 -4.32
CA GLN A 382 -25.11 -14.59 -3.14
C GLN A 382 -24.37 -13.27 -3.37
N TYR A 383 -23.24 -13.27 -4.08
CA TYR A 383 -22.46 -12.06 -4.33
C TYR A 383 -22.87 -11.41 -5.65
N VAL A 384 -22.78 -12.14 -6.77
CA VAL A 384 -23.06 -11.58 -8.10
C VAL A 384 -24.53 -11.18 -8.24
N GLY A 385 -25.45 -11.93 -7.60
CA GLY A 385 -26.88 -11.63 -7.55
C GLY A 385 -27.25 -10.30 -6.87
N GLN A 386 -26.36 -9.69 -6.08
CA GLN A 386 -26.59 -8.37 -5.49
C GLN A 386 -26.33 -7.21 -6.47
N ILE A 387 -25.62 -7.49 -7.57
CA ILE A 387 -25.19 -6.47 -8.52
C ILE A 387 -26.35 -6.15 -9.48
N PRO A 388 -26.68 -4.86 -9.72
CA PRO A 388 -27.71 -4.47 -10.66
C PRO A 388 -27.39 -4.95 -12.09
N ALA A 389 -28.41 -5.43 -12.80
CA ALA A 389 -28.26 -5.94 -14.18
C ALA A 389 -27.60 -4.93 -15.15
N GLN A 390 -27.77 -3.61 -14.93
CA GLN A 390 -27.15 -2.57 -15.76
C GLN A 390 -25.64 -2.43 -15.55
N ALA A 391 -25.11 -2.80 -14.38
CA ALA A 391 -23.67 -2.80 -14.14
C ALA A 391 -22.96 -3.86 -15.00
N PHE A 392 -23.72 -4.85 -15.51
CA PHE A 392 -23.13 -5.97 -16.22
C PHE A 392 -22.68 -5.71 -17.66
N ASP A 393 -23.01 -4.55 -18.21
CA ASP A 393 -22.58 -4.19 -19.56
C ASP A 393 -21.08 -3.86 -19.64
N LYS A 394 -20.44 -3.62 -18.49
CA LYS A 394 -19.02 -3.23 -18.39
C LYS A 394 -18.12 -4.30 -17.79
N VAL A 395 -18.68 -5.40 -17.28
CA VAL A 395 -17.89 -6.42 -16.55
C VAL A 395 -17.00 -7.21 -17.48
N ASN A 396 -15.91 -7.71 -16.94
CA ASN A 396 -14.95 -8.56 -17.64
C ASN A 396 -14.38 -9.62 -16.69
N GLU A 397 -13.42 -10.42 -17.17
CA GLU A 397 -12.73 -11.45 -16.39
C GLU A 397 -12.11 -10.89 -15.10
N ASN A 398 -11.54 -9.68 -15.15
CA ASN A 398 -10.88 -9.04 -14.01
C ASN A 398 -11.84 -8.87 -12.83
N PHE A 399 -13.08 -8.48 -13.10
CA PHE A 399 -14.09 -8.34 -12.07
C PHE A 399 -14.37 -9.65 -11.34
N PHE A 400 -14.70 -10.72 -12.09
CA PHE A 400 -15.10 -11.99 -11.51
C PHE A 400 -13.95 -12.64 -10.75
N ARG A 401 -12.74 -12.66 -11.34
CA ARG A 401 -11.57 -13.25 -10.66
C ARG A 401 -11.20 -12.49 -9.39
N THR A 402 -11.35 -11.15 -9.37
CA THR A 402 -10.97 -10.33 -8.21
C THR A 402 -12.01 -10.40 -7.09
N THR A 403 -13.31 -10.33 -7.42
CA THR A 403 -14.38 -10.41 -6.41
C THR A 403 -14.53 -11.81 -5.84
N PHE A 404 -14.35 -12.86 -6.65
CA PHE A 404 -14.28 -14.24 -6.16
C PHE A 404 -13.05 -14.47 -5.27
N TYR A 405 -11.89 -13.90 -5.64
CA TYR A 405 -10.69 -13.90 -4.82
C TYR A 405 -10.91 -13.23 -3.45
N GLU A 406 -11.52 -12.05 -3.39
CA GLU A 406 -11.78 -11.35 -2.13
C GLU A 406 -12.68 -12.18 -1.21
N LEU A 407 -13.77 -12.72 -1.75
CA LEU A 407 -14.71 -13.54 -0.99
C LEU A 407 -14.04 -14.84 -0.49
N CYS A 408 -13.28 -15.54 -1.34
CA CYS A 408 -12.55 -16.74 -0.92
C CYS A 408 -11.51 -16.42 0.16
N THR A 409 -10.77 -15.32 0.02
CA THR A 409 -9.77 -14.89 1.01
C THR A 409 -10.43 -14.63 2.38
N ARG A 410 -11.64 -14.08 2.40
CA ARG A 410 -12.40 -13.81 3.63
C ARG A 410 -12.74 -15.08 4.42
N TYR A 411 -13.18 -16.15 3.75
CA TYR A 411 -13.69 -17.35 4.42
C TYR A 411 -12.74 -18.54 4.44
N LEU A 412 -11.74 -18.56 3.55
CA LEU A 412 -10.86 -19.72 3.33
C LEU A 412 -9.37 -19.41 3.53
N SER A 413 -9.00 -18.19 3.95
CA SER A 413 -7.59 -17.83 4.20
C SER A 413 -6.91 -18.70 5.26
N HIS A 414 -7.65 -19.36 6.16
CA HIS A 414 -7.09 -20.35 7.08
C HIS A 414 -6.65 -21.65 6.40
N TYR A 415 -7.24 -21.96 5.25
CA TYR A 415 -7.04 -23.21 4.53
C TYR A 415 -6.13 -23.06 3.33
N PHE A 416 -6.19 -21.90 2.65
CA PHE A 416 -5.46 -21.62 1.41
C PHE A 416 -4.71 -20.29 1.46
N MET A 417 -3.67 -20.22 0.65
CA MET A 417 -3.09 -18.97 0.16
C MET A 417 -3.68 -18.73 -1.22
N PHE A 418 -4.34 -17.59 -1.41
CA PHE A 418 -4.92 -17.22 -2.69
C PHE A 418 -4.04 -16.22 -3.42
N ALA A 419 -4.01 -16.32 -4.73
CA ALA A 419 -3.38 -15.35 -5.60
C ALA A 419 -4.16 -15.22 -6.91
N ILE A 420 -4.08 -14.05 -7.54
CA ILE A 420 -4.63 -13.81 -8.87
C ILE A 420 -3.57 -13.20 -9.77
N GLU A 421 -3.72 -13.44 -11.06
CA GLU A 421 -2.84 -12.91 -12.09
C GLU A 421 -1.35 -13.20 -11.85
N VAL A 422 -1.03 -14.45 -11.52
CA VAL A 422 0.31 -14.91 -11.12
C VAL A 422 1.17 -15.17 -12.36
N ASN A 423 2.35 -14.55 -12.41
CA ASN A 423 3.29 -14.76 -13.52
C ASN A 423 4.01 -16.10 -13.39
N HIS A 424 3.91 -16.90 -14.44
CA HIS A 424 4.61 -18.16 -14.69
C HIS A 424 5.49 -18.06 -15.94
N ALA A 425 6.27 -19.10 -16.21
CA ALA A 425 7.07 -19.16 -17.43
C ALA A 425 6.20 -19.25 -18.70
N SER A 426 5.05 -19.93 -18.61
CA SER A 426 4.09 -20.13 -19.69
C SER A 426 3.07 -19.00 -19.88
N GLY A 427 3.00 -18.03 -18.97
CA GLY A 427 2.04 -16.93 -19.05
C GLY A 427 1.62 -16.44 -17.67
N ARG A 428 0.41 -15.89 -17.57
CA ARG A 428 -0.12 -15.32 -16.33
C ARG A 428 -1.44 -16.00 -15.99
N SER A 429 -1.46 -16.79 -14.92
CA SER A 429 -2.67 -17.50 -14.50
C SER A 429 -3.66 -16.55 -13.86
N ASP A 430 -4.95 -16.74 -14.11
CA ASP A 430 -5.98 -15.84 -13.58
C ASP A 430 -6.16 -15.95 -12.07
N TRP A 431 -6.21 -17.18 -11.55
CA TRP A 431 -6.59 -17.43 -10.17
C TRP A 431 -6.00 -18.74 -9.65
N GLU A 432 -5.39 -18.68 -8.47
CA GLU A 432 -4.74 -19.82 -7.81
C GLU A 432 -5.12 -19.89 -6.32
N ALA A 433 -5.27 -21.10 -5.82
CA ALA A 433 -5.34 -21.39 -4.40
C ALA A 433 -4.37 -22.51 -4.04
N ILE A 434 -3.46 -22.27 -3.11
CA ILE A 434 -2.50 -23.28 -2.62
C ILE A 434 -2.78 -23.57 -1.16
N GLY A 435 -3.03 -24.83 -0.81
CA GLY A 435 -3.34 -25.22 0.55
C GLY A 435 -2.21 -24.94 1.54
N ARG A 436 -2.59 -24.45 2.72
CA ARG A 436 -1.67 -24.15 3.82
C ARG A 436 -1.15 -25.42 4.47
N ALA A 437 0.10 -25.38 4.92
CA ALA A 437 0.68 -26.47 5.70
C ALA A 437 -0.15 -26.71 6.96
N GLY A 438 -0.43 -27.97 7.28
CA GLY A 438 -1.31 -28.36 8.39
C GLY A 438 -2.80 -28.12 8.19
N SER A 439 -3.22 -27.64 7.01
CA SER A 439 -4.65 -27.49 6.68
C SER A 439 -5.21 -28.76 6.03
N LEU A 440 -6.54 -28.85 5.93
CA LEU A 440 -7.24 -29.93 5.22
C LEU A 440 -6.80 -30.07 3.75
N PHE A 441 -6.29 -29.00 3.16
CA PHE A 441 -5.89 -28.92 1.76
C PHE A 441 -4.38 -28.89 1.59
N GLU A 442 -3.61 -29.27 2.62
CA GLU A 442 -2.16 -29.36 2.51
C GLU A 442 -1.74 -30.19 1.29
N ASN A 443 -0.75 -29.68 0.55
CA ASN A 443 -0.27 -30.23 -0.72
C ASN A 443 -1.31 -30.25 -1.85
N GLN A 444 -2.43 -29.53 -1.73
CA GLN A 444 -3.37 -29.31 -2.82
C GLN A 444 -3.19 -27.91 -3.39
N ALA A 445 -3.36 -27.80 -4.70
CA ALA A 445 -3.42 -26.53 -5.39
C ALA A 445 -4.55 -26.54 -6.40
N VAL A 446 -5.13 -25.38 -6.64
CA VAL A 446 -6.26 -25.20 -7.56
C VAL A 446 -5.94 -24.06 -8.48
N LEU A 447 -6.15 -24.29 -9.78
CA LEU A 447 -6.03 -23.29 -10.83
C LEU A 447 -7.38 -23.08 -11.49
N ILE A 448 -7.80 -21.83 -11.61
CA ILE A 448 -9.04 -21.47 -12.29
C ILE A 448 -8.72 -20.44 -13.38
N GLU A 449 -8.99 -20.80 -14.62
CA GLU A 449 -8.91 -19.89 -15.77
C GLU A 449 -10.29 -19.27 -16.03
N PHE A 450 -10.36 -17.94 -16.11
CA PHE A 450 -11.62 -17.23 -16.35
C PHE A 450 -11.74 -16.85 -17.82
N LYS A 451 -12.96 -16.98 -18.36
CA LYS A 451 -13.35 -16.41 -19.65
C LYS A 451 -14.65 -15.63 -19.50
N HIS A 452 -14.73 -14.43 -20.05
CA HIS A 452 -15.95 -13.63 -20.04
C HIS A 452 -16.50 -13.40 -21.44
N TYR A 453 -17.80 -13.66 -21.60
CA TYR A 453 -18.53 -13.41 -22.84
C TYR A 453 -19.68 -12.46 -22.56
N SER A 454 -19.74 -11.35 -23.31
CA SER A 454 -20.92 -10.49 -23.33
C SER A 454 -22.15 -11.28 -23.80
N LYS A 455 -23.36 -10.81 -23.49
CA LYS A 455 -24.61 -11.48 -23.91
C LYS A 455 -24.65 -11.72 -25.43
N GLU A 456 -24.21 -10.74 -26.22
CA GLU A 456 -24.16 -10.84 -27.68
C GLU A 456 -23.14 -11.87 -28.16
N SER A 457 -21.91 -11.85 -27.63
CA SER A 457 -20.87 -12.82 -28.00
C SER A 457 -21.24 -14.23 -27.57
N ALA A 458 -21.81 -14.38 -26.38
CA ALA A 458 -22.27 -15.66 -25.86
C ALA A 458 -23.36 -16.27 -26.75
N ALA A 459 -24.34 -15.47 -27.19
CA ALA A 459 -25.39 -15.91 -28.10
C ALA A 459 -24.83 -16.29 -29.48
N LYS A 460 -23.88 -15.49 -30.02
CA LYS A 460 -23.26 -15.75 -31.32
C LYS A 460 -22.41 -17.03 -31.33
N LEU A 461 -21.71 -17.30 -30.24
CA LEU A 461 -20.81 -18.45 -30.11
C LEU A 461 -21.51 -19.70 -29.54
N GLY A 462 -22.77 -19.59 -29.14
CA GLY A 462 -23.51 -20.68 -28.52
C GLY A 462 -22.89 -21.15 -27.20
N VAL A 463 -22.23 -20.24 -26.46
CA VAL A 463 -21.50 -20.57 -25.20
C VAL A 463 -22.42 -21.25 -24.19
N LYS A 464 -23.70 -20.87 -24.22
CA LYS A 464 -24.72 -21.46 -23.38
C LYS A 464 -24.85 -22.97 -23.59
N ASP A 465 -24.60 -23.50 -24.78
CA ASP A 465 -24.78 -24.93 -25.07
C ASP A 465 -23.45 -25.71 -25.06
N TRP A 466 -22.35 -25.08 -24.62
CA TRP A 466 -21.07 -25.74 -24.54
C TRP A 466 -21.07 -26.85 -23.49
N THR A 467 -20.60 -28.01 -23.93
CA THR A 467 -20.33 -29.19 -23.08
C THR A 467 -18.84 -29.36 -22.81
N GLU A 468 -17.99 -28.65 -23.55
CA GLU A 468 -16.55 -28.63 -23.42
C GLU A 468 -16.06 -27.18 -23.25
N PRO A 469 -14.98 -26.94 -22.48
CA PRO A 469 -14.37 -25.63 -22.34
C PRO A 469 -13.68 -25.15 -23.64
N PRO A 470 -13.38 -23.84 -23.78
CA PRO A 470 -12.53 -23.33 -24.85
C PRO A 470 -11.15 -24.01 -24.87
N ALA A 471 -10.71 -24.47 -26.04
CA ALA A 471 -9.41 -25.13 -26.20
C ALA A 471 -8.24 -24.26 -25.69
N GLU A 472 -8.27 -22.95 -25.95
CA GLU A 472 -7.25 -22.01 -25.47
C GLU A 472 -7.16 -21.98 -23.93
N ALA A 473 -8.30 -21.94 -23.23
CA ALA A 473 -8.34 -21.94 -21.78
C ALA A 473 -7.80 -23.26 -21.19
N VAL A 474 -8.07 -24.38 -21.87
CA VAL A 474 -7.51 -25.70 -21.51
C VAL A 474 -5.99 -25.72 -21.68
N GLU A 475 -5.47 -25.20 -22.79
CA GLU A 475 -4.03 -25.10 -23.02
C GLU A 475 -3.35 -24.23 -21.95
N GLN A 476 -3.95 -23.07 -21.61
CA GLN A 476 -3.47 -22.16 -20.57
C GLN A 476 -3.39 -22.85 -19.20
N VAL A 477 -4.51 -23.38 -18.68
CA VAL A 477 -4.53 -23.99 -17.35
C VAL A 477 -3.62 -25.22 -17.24
N ASN A 478 -3.44 -25.96 -18.33
CA ASN A 478 -2.51 -27.10 -18.39
C ASN A 478 -1.04 -26.65 -18.34
N ALA A 479 -0.70 -25.57 -19.04
CA ALA A 479 0.64 -25.00 -19.03
C ALA A 479 0.99 -24.45 -17.64
N TYR A 480 0.06 -23.73 -16.99
CA TYR A 480 0.23 -23.24 -15.62
C TYR A 480 0.39 -24.39 -14.62
N ALA A 481 -0.43 -25.44 -14.73
CA ALA A 481 -0.29 -26.62 -13.89
C ALA A 481 1.08 -27.29 -14.06
N ALA A 482 1.63 -27.36 -15.28
CA ALA A 482 2.96 -27.90 -15.52
C ALA A 482 4.07 -27.05 -14.88
N ASP A 483 3.94 -25.73 -14.91
CA ASP A 483 4.88 -24.82 -14.25
C ASP A 483 4.80 -24.94 -12.72
N LEU A 484 3.60 -25.02 -12.13
CA LEU A 484 3.42 -25.28 -10.70
C LEU A 484 4.04 -26.62 -10.29
N ARG A 485 3.81 -27.71 -11.03
CA ARG A 485 4.40 -29.03 -10.72
C ARG A 485 5.93 -29.01 -10.77
N ARG A 486 6.52 -28.26 -11.70
CA ARG A 486 7.98 -28.14 -11.80
C ARG A 486 8.56 -27.43 -10.57
N ARG A 487 7.82 -26.45 -10.04
CA ARG A 487 8.24 -25.63 -8.90
C ARG A 487 7.97 -26.29 -7.56
N TYR A 488 6.83 -26.97 -7.45
CA TYR A 488 6.31 -27.62 -6.24
C TYR A 488 5.85 -29.05 -6.58
N PRO A 489 6.79 -30.00 -6.69
CA PRO A 489 6.50 -31.37 -7.13
C PRO A 489 5.56 -32.15 -6.20
N GLU A 490 5.42 -31.70 -4.95
CA GLU A 490 4.55 -32.29 -3.93
C GLU A 490 3.06 -31.95 -4.13
N LEU A 491 2.73 -30.94 -4.95
CA LEU A 491 1.36 -30.46 -5.09
C LEU A 491 0.54 -31.37 -6.01
N THR A 492 -0.62 -31.77 -5.50
CA THR A 492 -1.73 -32.27 -6.31
C THR A 492 -2.51 -31.07 -6.83
N ILE A 493 -2.53 -30.88 -8.14
CA ILE A 493 -3.15 -29.69 -8.77
C ILE A 493 -4.45 -30.07 -9.46
N THR A 494 -5.53 -29.44 -9.02
CA THR A 494 -6.83 -29.46 -9.67
C THR A 494 -6.98 -28.25 -10.60
N ARG A 495 -7.59 -28.45 -11.77
CA ARG A 495 -7.69 -27.43 -12.82
C ARG A 495 -9.14 -27.21 -13.22
N HIS A 496 -9.53 -25.94 -13.32
CA HIS A 496 -10.88 -25.56 -13.72
C HIS A 496 -10.87 -24.44 -14.76
N VAL A 497 -11.93 -24.40 -15.56
CA VAL A 497 -12.24 -23.29 -16.45
C VAL A 497 -13.62 -22.74 -16.11
N VAL A 498 -13.73 -21.43 -15.95
CA VAL A 498 -15.00 -20.74 -15.67
C VAL A 498 -15.31 -19.79 -16.81
N CYS A 499 -16.42 -20.04 -17.51
CA CYS A 499 -16.94 -19.13 -18.53
C CYS A 499 -18.16 -18.39 -17.98
N THR A 500 -18.11 -17.06 -17.95
CA THR A 500 -19.22 -16.20 -17.51
C THR A 500 -19.92 -15.58 -18.71
N LEU A 501 -21.25 -15.54 -18.70
CA LEU A 501 -22.10 -15.08 -19.80
C LEU A 501 -22.93 -13.86 -19.37
N GLY A 502 -22.32 -12.67 -19.48
CA GLY A 502 -22.87 -11.44 -18.92
C GLY A 502 -23.21 -11.59 -17.43
N ALA A 503 -24.40 -11.11 -17.04
CA ALA A 503 -24.95 -11.25 -15.68
C ALA A 503 -25.73 -12.55 -15.43
N ALA A 504 -26.03 -13.30 -16.48
CA ALA A 504 -27.18 -14.20 -16.45
C ALA A 504 -26.82 -15.61 -16.01
N GLU A 505 -25.69 -16.11 -16.52
CA GLU A 505 -25.32 -17.52 -16.42
C GLU A 505 -23.79 -17.65 -16.37
N PHE A 506 -23.32 -18.76 -15.80
CA PHE A 506 -21.93 -19.20 -15.92
C PHE A 506 -21.89 -20.68 -16.30
N ARG A 507 -20.73 -21.13 -16.78
CA ARG A 507 -20.35 -22.51 -17.00
C ARG A 507 -19.07 -22.77 -16.22
N PHE A 508 -19.09 -23.78 -15.38
CA PHE A 508 -17.92 -24.30 -14.69
C PHE A 508 -17.50 -25.59 -15.38
N PHE A 509 -16.20 -25.82 -15.57
CA PHE A 509 -15.69 -27.07 -16.12
C PHE A 509 -14.55 -27.60 -15.24
N ASP A 510 -14.69 -28.83 -14.76
CA ASP A 510 -13.62 -29.57 -14.07
C ASP A 510 -12.79 -30.37 -15.09
N MET A 511 -11.48 -30.17 -15.09
CA MET A 511 -10.56 -30.80 -16.05
C MET A 511 -9.97 -32.14 -15.57
N ASP A 512 -10.21 -32.51 -14.31
CA ASP A 512 -9.65 -33.70 -13.69
C ASP A 512 -10.66 -34.85 -13.57
N GLU A 513 -11.96 -34.56 -13.73
CA GLU A 513 -13.00 -35.58 -13.85
C GLU A 513 -13.14 -36.08 -15.30
N SER A 514 -13.30 -37.41 -15.49
CA SER A 514 -13.65 -38.00 -16.79
C SER A 514 -15.06 -37.60 -17.29
N SER A 515 -15.83 -36.94 -16.43
CA SER A 515 -17.14 -36.34 -16.69
C SER A 515 -17.06 -34.86 -16.36
N TYR A 516 -17.18 -33.99 -17.36
CA TYR A 516 -17.21 -32.55 -17.14
C TYR A 516 -18.43 -32.15 -16.29
N THR A 517 -18.21 -31.55 -15.12
CA THR A 517 -19.28 -31.01 -14.29
C THR A 517 -19.68 -29.62 -14.78
N SER A 518 -20.75 -29.52 -15.59
CA SER A 518 -21.31 -28.22 -16.02
C SER A 518 -22.43 -27.76 -15.07
N VAL A 519 -22.19 -26.72 -14.28
CA VAL A 519 -23.23 -26.06 -13.48
C VAL A 519 -23.81 -24.87 -14.25
N ILE A 520 -25.14 -24.81 -14.37
CA ILE A 520 -25.88 -23.65 -14.88
C ILE A 520 -26.65 -23.07 -13.70
N CYS A 521 -26.36 -21.84 -13.30
CA CYS A 521 -27.18 -21.13 -12.33
C CYS A 521 -27.92 -19.98 -13.05
N PRO A 522 -29.22 -20.09 -13.32
CA PRO A 522 -30.02 -18.93 -13.69
C PRO A 522 -30.11 -17.97 -12.49
N MET A 523 -30.07 -16.67 -12.74
CA MET A 523 -30.35 -15.64 -11.74
C MET A 523 -31.72 -15.90 -11.06
N PRO A 524 -31.85 -15.70 -9.73
CA PRO A 524 -33.15 -15.68 -9.05
C PRO A 524 -34.11 -14.61 -9.59
#